data_AF-A0A2S0VM85-F1
#
_entry.id   AF-A0A2S0VM85-F1
#
_cell.length_a   1.000
_cell.length_b   1.000
_cell.length_c   1.000
_cell.angle_alpha   90.00
_cell.angle_beta   90.00
_cell.angle_gamma   90.00
#
_symmetry.space_group_name_H-M   'P 1'
#
loop_
_entity.id
_entity.type
_entity.pdbx_description
1 polymer ?
#
loop_
_entity_poly.entity_id
_entity_poly.type
_entity_poly.pdbx_seq_one_letter_code
_entity_poly.pdbx_strand_id
1 'polypeptide(L)'
;MCNTVLTIKLLIEQKEHSYDVAPKNEVVYLKHGKTKVVKRRRVFLSRNNQPYKRPELSTTPKQWANWLQKAGVEHRPPYQLRHTYASRMLKAEANHVWLAKQLGHTDWGMIRTIYGKWIDEGNDEIEKLAKNLGQI
;
A
#
# COMPACT_ATOMS: atom_id res chain seq x y z
N MET A 1 3.89 0.62 17.09
CA MET A 1 3.01 -0.54 16.85
C MET A 1 1.68 -0.02 16.32
N CYS A 2 1.13 -0.60 15.25
CA CYS A 2 -0.18 -0.22 14.71
C CYS A 2 -1.26 -0.66 15.71
N ASN A 3 -1.99 0.29 16.29
CA ASN A 3 -3.01 0.00 17.29
C ASN A 3 -4.25 -0.57 16.57
N THR A 4 -4.35 -1.90 16.51
CA THR A 4 -5.42 -2.63 15.80
C THR A 4 -6.82 -2.24 16.29
N VAL A 5 -6.96 -1.90 17.58
CA VAL A 5 -8.22 -1.42 18.17
C VAL A 5 -8.65 -0.09 17.56
N LEU A 6 -7.71 0.85 17.36
CA LEU A 6 -7.99 2.14 16.74
C LEU A 6 -8.42 1.97 15.27
N THR A 7 -7.76 1.07 14.53
CA THR A 7 -8.11 0.81 13.13
C THR A 7 -9.52 0.24 12.98
N ILE A 8 -9.90 -0.71 13.83
CA ILE A 8 -11.25 -1.29 13.79
C ILE A 8 -12.29 -0.20 14.10
N LYS A 9 -12.03 0.63 15.11
CA LYS A 9 -12.91 1.75 15.45
C LYS A 9 -13.11 2.70 14.26
N LEU A 10 -12.03 3.10 13.59
CA LEU A 10 -12.10 3.96 12.40
C LEU A 10 -12.88 3.32 11.25
N LEU A 11 -12.79 2.01 11.06
CA LEU A 11 -13.57 1.31 10.04
C LEU A 11 -15.06 1.24 10.38
N ILE A 12 -15.40 1.13 11.67
CA ILE A 12 -16.78 1.20 12.14
C ILE A 12 -17.33 2.60 11.89
N GLU A 13 -16.59 3.66 12.20
CA GLU A 13 -16.99 5.05 11.92
C GLU A 13 -17.16 5.27 10.40
N GLN A 14 -16.23 4.75 9.58
CA GLN A 14 -16.31 4.84 8.12
C GLN A 14 -17.55 4.14 7.53
N LYS A 15 -18.10 3.15 8.23
CA LYS A 15 -19.32 2.44 7.84
C LYS A 15 -20.50 3.41 7.71
N GLU A 16 -20.66 4.35 8.63
CA GLU A 16 -21.76 5.33 8.64
C GLU A 16 -21.81 6.17 7.36
N HIS A 17 -20.67 6.40 6.73
CA HIS A 17 -20.57 7.23 5.52
C HIS A 17 -20.75 6.45 4.21
N SER A 18 -20.43 5.16 4.19
CA SER A 18 -20.24 4.41 2.93
C SER A 18 -21.10 3.16 2.81
N TYR A 19 -21.66 2.66 3.92
CA TYR A 19 -22.30 1.34 3.96
C TYR A 19 -23.63 1.29 3.18
N ASP A 20 -24.47 2.31 3.35
CA ASP A 20 -25.80 2.38 2.70
C ASP A 20 -25.75 2.96 1.29
N VAL A 21 -24.58 3.36 0.81
CA VAL A 21 -24.42 3.91 -0.54
C VAL A 21 -24.50 2.78 -1.56
N ALA A 22 -25.43 2.93 -2.51
CA ALA A 22 -25.64 1.96 -3.57
C ALA A 22 -24.36 1.78 -4.43
N PRO A 23 -24.06 0.55 -4.86
CA PRO A 23 -22.93 0.28 -5.73
C PRO A 23 -23.08 1.00 -7.07
N LYS A 24 -21.99 1.58 -7.57
CA LYS A 24 -21.95 2.32 -8.83
C LYS A 24 -21.34 1.47 -9.94
N ASN A 25 -21.81 1.70 -11.17
CA ASN A 25 -21.18 1.14 -12.37
C ASN A 25 -19.96 2.00 -12.71
N GLU A 26 -18.80 1.36 -12.87
CA GLU A 26 -17.56 2.03 -13.22
C GLU A 26 -16.93 1.38 -14.45
N VAL A 27 -16.41 2.21 -15.35
CA VAL A 27 -15.64 1.73 -16.50
C VAL A 27 -14.20 1.54 -16.07
N VAL A 28 -13.73 0.30 -16.11
CA VAL A 28 -12.33 -0.07 -15.85
C VAL A 28 -11.62 -0.19 -17.19
N TYR A 29 -10.57 0.60 -17.36
CA TYR A 29 -9.68 0.53 -18.51
C TYR A 29 -8.58 -0.49 -18.23
N LEU A 30 -8.51 -1.53 -19.05
CA LEU A 30 -7.53 -2.61 -18.99
C LEU A 30 -6.40 -2.36 -19.99
N LYS A 31 -5.37 -3.20 -19.95
CA LYS A 31 -4.31 -3.21 -20.96
C LYS A 31 -4.89 -3.46 -22.36
N HIS A 32 -4.21 -2.94 -23.38
CA HIS A 32 -4.60 -3.06 -24.79
C HIS A 32 -5.96 -2.42 -25.13
N GLY A 33 -6.31 -1.31 -24.46
CA GLY A 33 -7.51 -0.54 -24.77
C GLY A 33 -8.85 -1.22 -24.43
N LYS A 34 -8.81 -2.41 -23.82
CA LYS A 34 -10.03 -3.13 -23.42
C LYS A 34 -10.71 -2.41 -22.26
N THR A 35 -12.03 -2.28 -22.31
CA THR A 35 -12.80 -1.70 -21.21
C THR A 35 -13.74 -2.76 -20.62
N LYS A 36 -13.96 -2.67 -19.30
CA LYS A 36 -14.91 -3.53 -18.60
C LYS A 36 -15.77 -2.68 -17.68
N VAL A 37 -17.09 -2.77 -17.82
CA VAL A 37 -18.01 -2.18 -16.84
C VAL A 37 -18.09 -3.11 -15.64
N VAL A 38 -17.80 -2.57 -14.46
CA VAL A 38 -17.84 -3.32 -13.21
C VAL A 38 -18.70 -2.57 -12.20
N LYS A 39 -19.63 -3.28 -11.57
CA LYS A 39 -20.44 -2.76 -10.46
C LYS A 39 -19.63 -2.89 -9.17
N ARG A 40 -19.30 -1.77 -8.51
CA ARG A 40 -18.47 -1.76 -7.29
C ARG A 40 -19.12 -0.94 -6.18
N ARG A 41 -19.03 -1.45 -4.95
CA ARG A 41 -19.26 -0.67 -3.73
C ARG A 41 -17.92 -0.07 -3.29
N ARG A 42 -17.89 1.23 -3.03
CA ARG A 42 -16.67 1.96 -2.66
C ARG A 42 -16.71 2.29 -1.18
N VAL A 43 -15.62 1.97 -0.48
CA VAL A 43 -15.47 2.24 0.96
C VAL A 43 -15.15 3.72 1.20
N PHE A 44 -14.26 4.29 0.37
CA PHE A 44 -13.87 5.70 0.46
C PHE A 44 -14.60 6.51 -0.61
N LEU A 45 -15.43 7.44 -0.14
CA LEU A 45 -16.22 8.33 -0.97
C LEU A 45 -15.67 9.75 -0.88
N SER A 46 -15.81 10.47 -1.98
CA SER A 46 -15.56 11.90 -2.13
C SER A 46 -16.90 12.65 -2.10
N ARG A 47 -16.89 13.95 -2.42
CA ARG A 47 -18.11 14.77 -2.53
C ARG A 47 -19.14 14.10 -3.44
N ASN A 48 -20.42 14.29 -3.10
CA ASN A 48 -21.57 13.75 -3.84
C ASN A 48 -21.54 12.21 -3.98
N ASN A 49 -21.03 11.51 -2.96
CA ASN A 49 -20.90 10.06 -2.93
C ASN A 49 -20.14 9.48 -4.14
N GLN A 50 -19.22 10.25 -4.72
CA GLN A 50 -18.40 9.78 -5.84
C GLN A 50 -17.22 8.95 -5.32
N PRO A 51 -16.73 7.95 -6.07
CA PRO A 51 -15.55 7.20 -5.66
C PRO A 51 -14.36 8.13 -5.42
N TYR A 52 -13.69 7.99 -4.27
CA TYR A 52 -12.41 8.63 -4.07
C TYR A 52 -11.38 7.99 -5.02
N LYS A 53 -10.78 8.79 -5.91
CA LYS A 53 -9.89 8.27 -6.97
C LYS A 53 -8.44 8.24 -6.53
N ARG A 54 -7.85 9.41 -6.28
CA ARG A 54 -6.45 9.56 -5.87
C ARG A 54 -6.28 10.82 -5.02
N PRO A 55 -5.30 10.89 -4.11
CA PRO A 55 -5.06 12.09 -3.30
C PRO A 55 -4.72 13.33 -4.12
N GLU A 56 -4.05 13.16 -5.26
CA GLU A 56 -3.75 14.27 -6.18
C GLU A 56 -4.98 14.72 -6.97
N LEU A 57 -5.98 13.84 -7.12
CA LEU A 57 -7.23 14.08 -7.86
C LEU A 57 -8.42 14.23 -6.90
N SER A 58 -8.18 14.73 -5.70
CA SER A 58 -9.23 14.98 -4.72
C SER A 58 -10.08 16.20 -5.09
N THR A 59 -11.26 16.30 -4.50
CA THR A 59 -12.19 17.42 -4.74
C THR A 59 -11.73 18.75 -4.14
N THR A 60 -10.68 18.74 -3.33
CA THR A 60 -10.13 19.94 -2.70
C THR A 60 -8.70 20.13 -3.20
N PRO A 61 -8.41 21.23 -3.93
CA PRO A 61 -7.06 21.53 -4.38
C PRO A 61 -6.08 21.49 -3.21
N LYS A 62 -4.90 20.89 -3.43
CA LYS A 62 -3.82 20.79 -2.43
C LYS A 62 -4.19 20.05 -1.14
N GLN A 63 -5.29 19.27 -1.12
CA GLN A 63 -5.71 18.52 0.08
C GLN A 63 -4.57 17.67 0.66
N TRP A 64 -3.85 16.95 -0.19
CA TRP A 64 -2.70 16.14 0.21
C TRP A 64 -1.58 16.99 0.86
N ALA A 65 -1.20 18.10 0.23
CA ALA A 65 -0.20 19.01 0.76
C ALA A 65 -0.60 19.61 2.12
N ASN A 66 -1.89 19.96 2.28
CA ASN A 66 -2.42 20.47 3.53
C ASN A 66 -2.37 19.42 4.65
N TRP A 67 -2.65 18.15 4.33
CA TRP A 67 -2.51 17.06 5.30
C TRP A 67 -1.06 16.86 5.74
N LEU A 68 -0.11 16.89 4.80
CA LEU A 68 1.31 16.81 5.13
C LEU A 68 1.76 17.99 5.98
N GLN A 69 1.35 19.21 5.66
CA GLN A 69 1.65 20.41 6.45
C GLN A 69 1.11 20.30 7.88
N LYS A 70 -0.15 19.86 8.05
CA LYS A 70 -0.74 19.63 9.38
C LYS A 70 -0.01 18.54 10.17
N ALA A 71 0.55 17.55 9.48
CA ALA A 71 1.35 16.51 10.09
C ALA A 71 2.82 16.94 10.33
N GLY A 72 3.22 18.15 9.94
CA GLY A 72 4.61 18.62 10.05
C GLY A 72 5.57 17.89 9.10
N VAL A 73 5.07 17.32 8.01
CA VAL A 73 5.85 16.56 7.03
C VAL A 73 6.06 17.39 5.78
N GLU A 74 7.28 17.38 5.26
CA GLU A 74 7.60 17.99 3.97
C GLU A 74 6.77 17.39 2.84
N HIS A 75 6.40 18.20 1.86
CA HIS A 75 5.60 17.73 0.74
C HIS A 75 6.30 16.60 -0.04
N ARG A 76 5.66 15.44 -0.11
CA ARG A 76 6.10 14.29 -0.91
C ARG A 76 4.93 13.69 -1.68
N PRO A 77 5.11 13.22 -2.92
CA PRO A 77 4.04 12.57 -3.67
C PRO A 77 3.48 11.35 -2.92
N PRO A 78 2.15 11.13 -2.91
CA PRO A 78 1.51 9.98 -2.26
C PRO A 78 2.09 8.63 -2.70
N TYR A 79 2.51 8.51 -3.96
CA TYR A 79 3.14 7.30 -4.49
C TYR A 79 4.40 6.89 -3.71
N GLN A 80 5.12 7.83 -3.09
CA GLN A 80 6.29 7.52 -2.26
C GLN A 80 5.96 6.74 -0.99
N LEU A 81 4.73 6.85 -0.45
CA LEU A 81 4.32 6.10 0.74
C LEU A 81 4.47 4.58 0.53
N ARG A 82 4.19 4.12 -0.70
CA ARG A 82 4.35 2.71 -1.09
C ARG A 82 5.81 2.28 -1.03
N HIS A 83 6.73 3.14 -1.46
CA HIS A 83 8.17 2.89 -1.36
C HIS A 83 8.65 2.93 0.08
N THR A 84 8.19 3.89 0.89
CA THR A 84 8.50 3.95 2.32
C THR A 84 8.03 2.69 3.04
N TYR A 85 6.83 2.19 2.75
CA TYR A 85 6.33 0.94 3.30
C TYR A 85 7.25 -0.24 2.94
N ALA A 86 7.61 -0.37 1.67
CA ALA A 86 8.51 -1.44 1.20
C ALA A 86 9.89 -1.37 1.90
N SER A 87 10.53 -0.20 1.90
CA SER A 87 11.85 -0.03 2.54
C SER A 87 11.80 -0.28 4.05
N ARG A 88 10.73 0.13 4.74
CA ARG A 88 10.57 -0.12 6.19
C ARG A 88 10.39 -1.61 6.49
N MET A 89 9.63 -2.33 5.66
CA MET A 89 9.44 -3.77 5.85
C MET A 89 10.72 -4.55 5.58
N LEU A 90 11.50 -4.16 4.57
CA LEU A 90 12.77 -4.80 4.28
C LEU A 90 13.82 -4.53 5.35
N LYS A 91 13.87 -3.30 5.90
CA LYS A 91 14.72 -2.99 7.07
C LYS A 91 14.33 -3.81 8.31
N ALA A 92 13.08 -4.25 8.40
CA ALA A 92 12.59 -5.13 9.45
C ALA A 92 12.71 -6.63 9.07
N GLU A 93 13.53 -6.96 8.08
CA GLU A 93 13.79 -8.34 7.61
C GLU A 93 12.52 -9.09 7.20
N ALA A 94 11.48 -8.36 6.77
CA ALA A 94 10.24 -8.98 6.33
C ALA A 94 10.51 -9.89 5.14
N ASN A 95 9.94 -11.10 5.17
CA ASN A 95 10.05 -12.05 4.07
C ASN A 95 9.72 -11.36 2.76
N HIS A 96 10.69 -11.38 1.86
CA HIS A 96 10.59 -10.71 0.60
C HIS A 96 9.30 -11.19 -0.06
N VAL A 97 9.18 -12.48 -0.44
CA VAL A 97 8.06 -13.07 -1.19
C VAL A 97 6.69 -12.55 -0.78
N TRP A 98 6.47 -12.48 0.53
CA TRP A 98 5.26 -11.94 1.14
C TRP A 98 5.04 -10.44 0.87
N LEU A 99 6.08 -9.62 0.99
CA LEU A 99 6.01 -8.17 0.75
C LEU A 99 5.57 -7.80 -0.68
N ALA A 100 6.05 -8.50 -1.72
CA ALA A 100 5.57 -8.26 -3.09
C ALA A 100 4.09 -8.59 -3.26
N LYS A 101 3.63 -9.67 -2.62
CA LYS A 101 2.20 -10.01 -2.62
C LYS A 101 1.39 -8.89 -1.98
N GLN A 102 1.86 -8.32 -0.86
CA GLN A 102 1.23 -7.15 -0.23
C GLN A 102 1.26 -5.91 -1.13
N LEU A 103 2.35 -5.69 -1.86
CA LEU A 103 2.43 -4.61 -2.84
C LEU A 103 1.54 -4.90 -4.07
N GLY A 104 1.19 -6.15 -4.36
CA GLY A 104 0.46 -6.53 -5.57
C GLY A 104 1.34 -6.53 -6.81
N HIS A 105 2.64 -6.82 -6.65
CA HIS A 105 3.52 -7.07 -7.79
C HIS A 105 3.27 -8.48 -8.33
N THR A 106 3.10 -8.59 -9.65
CA THR A 106 2.98 -9.89 -10.34
C THR A 106 4.33 -10.61 -10.39
N ASP A 107 5.42 -9.85 -10.42
CA ASP A 107 6.78 -10.38 -10.48
C ASP A 107 7.68 -9.76 -9.39
N TRP A 108 8.52 -10.62 -8.84
CA TRP A 108 9.51 -10.40 -7.78
C TRP A 108 10.77 -9.70 -8.27
N GLY A 109 11.02 -9.73 -9.60
CA GLY A 109 12.22 -9.18 -10.21
C GLY A 109 12.50 -7.73 -9.82
N MET A 110 11.46 -6.88 -9.73
CA MET A 110 11.63 -5.47 -9.38
C MET A 110 12.14 -5.26 -7.94
N ILE A 111 11.73 -6.11 -6.99
CA ILE A 111 12.20 -6.01 -5.60
C ILE A 111 13.63 -6.54 -5.49
N ARG A 112 13.98 -7.62 -6.21
CA ARG A 112 15.35 -8.12 -6.29
C ARG A 112 16.31 -7.06 -6.86
N THR A 113 15.94 -6.36 -7.93
CA THR A 113 16.81 -5.35 -8.56
C THR A 113 16.97 -4.08 -7.71
N ILE A 114 15.91 -3.62 -7.06
CA ILE A 114 15.95 -2.36 -6.27
C ILE A 114 16.50 -2.60 -4.85
N TYR A 115 16.21 -3.76 -4.26
CA TYR A 115 16.54 -4.05 -2.86
C TYR A 115 17.60 -5.13 -2.66
N GLY A 116 17.99 -5.86 -3.70
CA GLY A 116 19.11 -6.81 -3.62
C GLY A 116 20.44 -6.15 -3.25
N LYS A 117 20.58 -4.83 -3.48
CA LYS A 117 21.74 -4.04 -3.04
C LYS A 117 21.74 -3.72 -1.53
N TRP A 118 20.58 -3.83 -0.88
CA TRP A 118 20.38 -3.52 0.56
C TRP A 118 20.20 -4.77 1.41
N ILE A 119 20.03 -5.93 0.78
CA ILE A 119 20.26 -7.23 1.41
C ILE A 119 21.78 -7.33 1.42
N ASP A 120 22.40 -6.93 2.54
CA ASP A 120 23.79 -7.30 2.77
C ASP A 120 23.88 -8.82 2.58
N GLU A 121 24.93 -9.28 1.90
CA GLU A 121 25.36 -10.68 1.88
C GLU A 121 25.83 -11.06 3.30
N GLY A 122 24.95 -10.87 4.28
CA GLY A 122 25.16 -11.12 5.69
C GLY A 122 25.31 -12.62 5.85
N ASN A 123 26.53 -13.03 6.13
CA ASN A 123 26.96 -14.39 6.44
C ASN A 123 26.12 -15.10 7.51
N ASP A 124 25.23 -14.39 8.21
CA ASP A 124 24.33 -14.91 9.26
C ASP A 124 23.38 -16.01 8.78
N GLU A 125 22.87 -15.96 7.55
CA GLU A 125 21.95 -17.01 7.08
C GLU A 125 22.69 -18.31 6.75
N ILE A 126 23.92 -18.23 6.22
CA ILE A 126 24.77 -19.41 6.00
C ILE A 126 25.21 -20.00 7.34
N GLU A 127 25.58 -19.16 8.30
CA GLU A 127 25.99 -19.61 9.64
C GLU A 127 24.82 -20.24 10.41
N LYS A 128 23.62 -19.67 10.34
CA LYS A 128 22.39 -20.28 10.89
C LYS A 128 22.03 -21.59 10.20
N LEU A 129 22.18 -21.67 8.87
CA LEU A 129 21.91 -22.89 8.11
C LEU A 129 22.91 -24.00 8.47
N ALA A 130 24.20 -23.66 8.57
CA ALA A 130 25.27 -24.58 8.91
C ALA A 130 25.11 -25.12 10.35
N LYS A 131 24.68 -24.29 11.30
CA LYS A 131 24.31 -24.72 12.67
C LYS A 131 23.13 -25.68 12.66
N ASN A 132 22.09 -25.39 11.88
CA ASN A 132 20.91 -26.24 11.79
C ASN A 132 21.16 -27.56 11.05
N LEU A 133 22.15 -27.59 10.15
CA LEU A 133 22.60 -28.78 9.43
C LEU A 133 23.72 -29.54 10.17
N GLY A 134 24.17 -29.06 11.33
CA GLY A 134 25.22 -29.69 12.14
C GLY A 134 26.60 -29.66 11.49
N GLN A 135 26.86 -28.70 10.60
CA GLN A 135 28.13 -28.56 9.88
C GLN A 135 29.16 -27.69 10.62
N ILE A 136 28.73 -26.98 11.68
CA ILE A 136 29.53 -26.24 12.67
C ILE A 136 28.80 -26.14 14.00
#